data_AF-A0A1I4LEZ2-F1
#
_entry.id   AF-A0A1I4LEZ2-F1
#
_cell.length_a   1.000
_cell.length_b   1.000
_cell.length_c   1.000
_cell.angle_alpha   90.00
_cell.angle_beta   90.00
_cell.angle_gamma   90.00
#
_symmetry.space_group_name_H-M   'P 1'
#
loop_
_entity.id
_entity.type
_entity.pdbx_description
1 polymer ?
#
loop_
_entity_poly.entity_id
_entity_poly.type
_entity_poly.pdbx_seq_one_letter_code
_entity_poly.pdbx_strand_id
1 'polypeptide(L)'
;MRDIRGFSVKFYTDEGNYDIVGNHIPVFPLRDPIQFPDLVHALKPDPVANVRGGPIAASRFWDFMSLRPESMNFLTYLFADNGTVKSYRTIQGYGVNTYKWVNIRGDEVYVKYHWEPCAGVAYIDSKTAVQLAGSDPDIASRDLFDTIAAGHAVEYEMRVQILKVEDECNLQFDPLDSTNIWPEDIFPLMPVGIMVLNKNPDNFFVEVEQSAFSPAAIVPGIDFSNDKILQGRIFAYGDTQRYRMGVNYLALPTNMPRKPIANKMQNGTMQTMYNEGVANYLPNTLGGGMPQPAPEIGKRPEEFVTGNVARSEITGDDYYQAGCRYRMMSVLEKKHLVSNIVENLSQAYEPIQRRMIEHFMQVDHELGSRIARGINLNI
;
A
#
# COMPACT_ATOMS: atom_id res chain seq x y z
N MET A 1 0.08 18.02 -3.57
CA MET A 1 1.32 17.59 -4.26
C MET A 1 1.10 16.26 -4.98
N ARG A 2 1.95 15.92 -5.96
CA ARG A 2 1.93 14.60 -6.61
C ARG A 2 2.68 13.59 -5.75
N ASP A 3 2.00 12.55 -5.26
CA ASP A 3 2.61 11.50 -4.43
C ASP A 3 1.64 10.31 -4.29
N ILE A 4 2.09 9.22 -3.67
CA ILE A 4 1.21 8.17 -3.17
C ILE A 4 0.38 8.71 -1.98
N ARG A 5 -0.84 8.23 -1.80
CA ARG A 5 -1.62 8.34 -0.57
C ARG A 5 -1.80 6.96 0.02
N GLY A 6 -1.45 6.82 1.30
CA GLY A 6 -1.77 5.63 2.08
C GLY A 6 -3.27 5.55 2.36
N PHE A 7 -3.81 4.34 2.38
CA PHE A 7 -5.19 4.03 2.75
C PHE A 7 -5.13 2.85 3.72
N SER A 8 -5.12 3.15 5.02
CA SER A 8 -4.96 2.13 6.07
C SER A 8 -6.22 2.01 6.90
N VAL A 9 -6.70 0.79 7.09
CA VAL A 9 -7.91 0.49 7.88
C VAL A 9 -7.55 -0.50 8.98
N LYS A 10 -7.99 -0.19 10.20
CA LYS A 10 -7.89 -1.08 11.37
C LYS A 10 -9.30 -1.51 11.75
N PHE A 11 -9.57 -2.80 11.63
CA PHE A 11 -10.79 -3.43 12.08
C PHE A 11 -10.57 -3.89 13.52
N TYR A 12 -11.33 -3.31 14.45
CA TYR A 12 -11.43 -3.83 15.81
C TYR A 12 -12.46 -4.96 15.83
N THR A 13 -12.05 -6.18 15.47
CA THR A 13 -12.95 -7.34 15.38
C THR A 13 -13.11 -8.01 16.75
N ASP A 14 -14.09 -8.92 16.85
CA ASP A 14 -14.29 -9.76 18.04
C ASP A 14 -13.19 -10.81 18.27
N GLU A 15 -12.28 -10.99 17.30
CA GLU A 15 -11.17 -11.94 17.33
C GLU A 15 -9.79 -11.27 17.36
N GLY A 16 -9.76 -9.94 17.47
CA GLY A 16 -8.52 -9.15 17.50
C GLY A 16 -8.53 -8.01 16.50
N ASN A 17 -7.42 -7.29 16.42
CA ASN A 17 -7.27 -6.24 15.42
C ASN A 17 -6.82 -6.85 14.10
N TYR A 18 -7.52 -6.50 13.02
CA TYR A 18 -7.13 -6.81 11.65
C TYR A 18 -6.79 -5.52 10.91
N ASP A 19 -5.59 -5.42 10.34
CA ASP A 19 -5.17 -4.23 9.60
C ASP A 19 -5.00 -4.53 8.12
N ILE A 20 -5.67 -3.74 7.28
CA ILE A 20 -5.37 -3.64 5.85
C ILE A 20 -4.60 -2.35 5.64
N VAL A 21 -3.33 -2.49 5.28
CA VAL A 21 -2.44 -1.35 5.08
C VAL A 21 -2.23 -1.16 3.58
N GLY A 22 -3.04 -0.30 2.99
CA GLY A 22 -3.13 -0.12 1.55
C GLY A 22 -2.64 1.23 1.05
N ASN A 23 -2.84 1.45 -0.25
CA ASN A 23 -2.61 2.71 -0.95
C ASN A 23 -3.79 3.03 -1.85
N HIS A 24 -3.92 4.28 -2.28
CA HIS A 24 -4.89 4.68 -3.29
C HIS A 24 -4.50 4.34 -4.75
N ILE A 25 -3.33 3.75 -4.96
CA ILE A 25 -2.85 3.21 -6.25
C ILE A 25 -2.82 1.69 -6.10
N PRO A 26 -3.33 0.91 -7.07
CA PRO A 26 -3.54 -0.53 -6.92
C PRO A 26 -2.27 -1.38 -7.02
N VAL A 27 -1.14 -0.77 -7.37
CA VAL A 27 0.14 -1.44 -7.59
C VAL A 27 1.27 -0.75 -6.82
N PHE A 28 2.36 -1.46 -6.61
CA PHE A 28 3.59 -0.97 -6.01
C PHE A 28 4.71 -0.83 -7.06
N PRO A 29 5.72 0.05 -6.89
CA PRO A 29 6.80 0.19 -7.87
C PRO A 29 7.91 -0.86 -7.78
N LEU A 30 7.83 -1.82 -6.85
CA LEU A 30 8.89 -2.79 -6.57
C LEU A 30 8.33 -4.21 -6.48
N ARG A 31 9.19 -5.19 -6.81
CA ARG A 31 8.97 -6.63 -6.60
C ARG A 31 9.72 -7.20 -5.39
N ASP A 32 10.77 -6.54 -4.94
CA ASP A 32 11.58 -7.02 -3.80
C ASP A 32 11.56 -6.00 -2.65
N PRO A 33 11.11 -6.40 -1.45
CA PRO A 33 11.02 -5.49 -0.31
C PRO A 33 12.40 -5.01 0.17
N ILE A 34 13.49 -5.73 -0.14
CA ILE A 34 14.84 -5.33 0.26
C ILE A 34 15.25 -3.98 -0.37
N GLN A 35 14.63 -3.62 -1.49
CA GLN A 35 14.88 -2.37 -2.22
C GLN A 35 14.02 -1.21 -1.72
N PHE A 36 13.11 -1.44 -0.77
CA PHE A 36 12.24 -0.39 -0.24
C PHE A 36 13.03 0.79 0.37
N PRO A 37 14.12 0.59 1.15
CA PRO A 37 14.96 1.68 1.60
C PRO A 37 15.57 2.49 0.44
N ASP A 38 16.03 1.85 -0.62
CA ASP A 38 16.61 2.52 -1.79
C ASP A 38 15.58 3.38 -2.53
N LEU A 39 14.37 2.84 -2.73
CA LEU A 39 13.25 3.61 -3.28
C LEU A 39 12.94 4.84 -2.42
N VAL A 40 12.82 4.66 -1.11
CA VAL A 40 12.52 5.77 -0.19
C VAL A 40 13.65 6.79 -0.21
N HIS A 41 14.91 6.38 -0.27
CA HIS A 41 16.04 7.30 -0.41
C HIS A 41 15.99 8.06 -1.73
N ALA A 42 15.64 7.42 -2.85
CA ALA A 42 15.50 8.07 -4.16
C ALA A 42 14.37 9.13 -4.18
N LEU A 43 13.28 8.87 -3.46
CA LEU A 43 12.11 9.77 -3.34
C LEU A 43 12.30 10.92 -2.34
N LYS A 44 13.03 10.68 -1.25
CA LYS A 44 13.26 11.67 -0.19
C LYS A 44 14.26 12.74 -0.64
N PRO A 45 14.28 13.92 0.03
CA PRO A 45 15.25 14.96 -0.28
C PRO A 45 16.69 14.43 -0.31
N ASP A 46 17.52 15.06 -1.14
CA ASP A 46 18.91 14.63 -1.31
C ASP A 46 19.71 14.77 0.00
N PRO A 47 20.68 13.89 0.30
CA PRO A 47 21.36 13.86 1.59
C PRO A 47 22.42 14.97 1.74
N VAL A 48 22.68 15.75 0.68
CA VAL A 48 23.68 16.82 0.71
C VAL A 48 23.01 18.16 1.02
N ALA A 49 21.96 18.52 0.26
CA ALA A 49 21.27 19.79 0.34
C ALA A 49 19.90 19.71 1.01
N ASN A 50 19.36 18.50 1.26
CA ASN A 50 18.03 18.27 1.80
C ASN A 50 16.90 18.94 0.97
N VAL A 51 17.05 18.95 -0.36
CA VAL A 51 16.11 19.59 -1.29
C VAL A 51 15.23 18.54 -1.99
N ARG A 52 13.94 18.85 -2.12
CA ARG A 52 12.90 17.94 -2.68
C ARG A 52 12.55 18.18 -4.15
N GLY A 53 13.19 19.13 -4.81
CA GLY A 53 12.90 19.51 -6.20
C GLY A 53 14.14 19.91 -6.98
N GLY A 54 13.95 20.18 -8.27
CA GLY A 54 15.02 20.55 -9.17
C GLY A 54 15.82 19.36 -9.70
N PRO A 55 16.92 19.62 -10.44
CA PRO A 55 17.59 18.62 -11.25
C PRO A 55 18.13 17.42 -10.48
N ILE A 56 18.66 17.63 -9.27
CA ILE A 56 19.22 16.56 -8.43
C ILE A 56 18.11 15.64 -7.94
N ALA A 57 17.03 16.20 -7.38
CA ALA A 57 15.90 15.41 -6.89
C ALA A 57 15.23 14.62 -8.02
N ALA A 58 15.00 15.26 -9.17
CA ALA A 58 14.48 14.58 -10.37
C ALA A 58 15.42 13.46 -10.84
N SER A 59 16.73 13.73 -10.93
CA SER A 59 17.71 12.73 -11.35
C SER A 59 17.74 11.51 -10.43
N ARG A 60 17.67 11.70 -9.10
CA ARG A 60 17.66 10.57 -8.15
C ARG A 60 16.43 9.69 -8.33
N PHE A 61 15.26 10.30 -8.45
CA PHE A 61 14.01 9.58 -8.65
C PHE A 61 14.03 8.80 -9.97
N TRP A 62 14.33 9.47 -11.08
CA TRP A 62 14.30 8.85 -12.40
C TRP A 62 15.44 7.87 -12.63
N ASP A 63 16.63 8.07 -12.05
CA ASP A 63 17.72 7.11 -12.16
C ASP A 63 17.31 5.78 -11.52
N PHE A 64 16.79 5.81 -10.30
CA PHE A 64 16.29 4.60 -9.62
C PHE A 64 15.18 3.92 -10.44
N MET A 65 14.15 4.67 -10.87
CA MET A 65 13.04 4.10 -11.62
C MET A 65 13.47 3.54 -12.98
N SER A 66 14.42 4.17 -13.65
CA SER A 66 14.96 3.70 -14.93
C SER A 66 15.84 2.44 -14.81
N LEU A 67 16.20 2.04 -13.59
CA LEU A 67 16.90 0.78 -13.31
C LEU A 67 15.97 -0.28 -12.71
N ARG A 68 14.67 0.05 -12.63
CA ARG A 68 13.59 -0.79 -12.10
C ARG A 68 12.41 -0.79 -13.06
N PRO A 69 12.53 -1.46 -14.22
CA PRO A 69 11.47 -1.48 -15.23
C PRO A 69 10.13 -1.98 -14.68
N GLU A 70 10.12 -2.81 -13.63
CA GLU A 70 8.90 -3.26 -12.94
C GLU A 70 8.04 -2.10 -12.38
N SER A 71 8.61 -0.90 -12.25
CA SER A 71 7.91 0.31 -11.81
C SER A 71 7.01 0.95 -12.87
N MET A 72 7.08 0.54 -14.15
CA MET A 72 6.40 1.25 -15.24
C MET A 72 4.90 1.35 -15.05
N ASN A 73 4.24 0.28 -14.60
CA ASN A 73 2.81 0.31 -14.32
C ASN A 73 2.48 1.37 -13.24
N PHE A 74 3.21 1.34 -12.13
CA PHE A 74 3.08 2.32 -11.05
C PHE A 74 3.28 3.77 -11.53
N LEU A 75 4.27 4.03 -12.38
CA LEU A 75 4.54 5.38 -12.89
C LEU A 75 3.38 5.94 -13.73
N THR A 76 2.69 5.08 -14.48
CA THR A 76 1.49 5.50 -15.23
C THR A 76 0.31 5.87 -14.32
N TYR A 77 0.26 5.38 -13.08
CA TYR A 77 -0.68 5.87 -12.07
C TYR A 77 -0.17 7.15 -11.42
N LEU A 78 1.07 7.17 -10.94
CA LEU A 78 1.62 8.30 -10.18
C LEU A 78 1.64 9.61 -11.00
N PHE A 79 1.98 9.54 -12.28
CA PHE A 79 2.02 10.72 -13.16
C PHE A 79 0.71 11.02 -13.88
N ALA A 80 -0.30 10.15 -13.78
CA ALA A 80 -1.68 10.50 -14.13
C ALA A 80 -2.32 11.37 -13.03
N ASP A 81 -3.56 11.81 -13.23
CA ASP A 81 -4.25 12.63 -12.22
C ASP A 81 -4.45 11.90 -10.90
N ASN A 82 -4.40 10.55 -10.89
CA ASN A 82 -4.40 9.75 -9.66
C ASN A 82 -3.38 10.23 -8.63
N GLY A 83 -2.18 10.67 -9.05
CA GLY A 83 -1.15 11.14 -8.12
C GLY A 83 -1.48 12.45 -7.39
N THR A 84 -2.52 13.18 -7.79
CA THR A 84 -2.87 14.51 -7.28
C THR A 84 -4.28 14.55 -6.69
N VAL A 85 -4.32 14.37 -5.36
CA VAL A 85 -5.56 14.26 -4.56
C VAL A 85 -5.90 15.58 -3.87
N LYS A 86 -7.17 15.99 -3.92
CA LYS A 86 -7.75 17.13 -3.18
C LYS A 86 -8.57 16.71 -1.96
N SER A 87 -9.22 15.55 -2.00
CA SER A 87 -10.10 15.04 -0.95
C SER A 87 -9.80 13.56 -0.74
N TYR A 88 -9.70 13.11 0.51
CA TYR A 88 -9.59 11.69 0.81
C TYR A 88 -10.89 10.93 0.52
N ARG A 89 -12.04 11.62 0.52
CA ARG A 89 -13.38 11.03 0.34
C ARG A 89 -13.63 10.50 -1.07
N THR A 90 -12.82 10.92 -2.04
CA THR A 90 -13.02 10.61 -3.47
C THR A 90 -11.84 9.85 -4.07
N ILE A 91 -11.05 9.15 -3.26
CA ILE A 91 -9.99 8.26 -3.74
C ILE A 91 -10.37 6.81 -3.45
N GLN A 92 -9.99 5.92 -4.37
CA GLN A 92 -10.05 4.49 -4.11
C GLN A 92 -8.99 4.09 -3.07
N GLY A 93 -9.22 2.96 -2.41
CA GLY A 93 -8.23 2.31 -1.56
C GLY A 93 -7.98 0.87 -2.03
N TYR A 94 -6.73 0.44 -1.99
CA TYR A 94 -6.31 -0.88 -2.44
C TYR A 94 -5.39 -1.52 -1.42
N GLY A 95 -5.60 -2.81 -1.13
CA GLY A 95 -4.65 -3.60 -0.34
C GLY A 95 -3.28 -3.76 -1.02
N VAL A 96 -3.23 -3.59 -2.35
CA VAL A 96 -2.10 -3.79 -3.26
C VAL A 96 -1.63 -5.24 -3.33
N ASN A 97 -1.18 -5.78 -2.19
CA ASN A 97 -0.72 -7.15 -2.06
C ASN A 97 -1.88 -8.15 -2.18
N THR A 98 -1.52 -9.36 -2.61
CA THR A 98 -2.44 -10.51 -2.58
C THR A 98 -2.41 -11.15 -1.20
N TYR A 99 -3.58 -11.38 -0.61
CA TYR A 99 -3.75 -12.10 0.67
C TYR A 99 -4.41 -13.45 0.42
N LYS A 100 -4.51 -14.29 1.46
CA LYS A 100 -5.33 -15.51 1.44
C LYS A 100 -6.55 -15.36 2.34
N TRP A 101 -7.69 -15.87 1.89
CA TRP A 101 -8.82 -16.22 2.75
C TRP A 101 -8.86 -17.73 2.93
N VAL A 102 -9.10 -18.16 4.17
CA VAL A 102 -9.11 -19.56 4.59
C VAL A 102 -10.46 -19.84 5.24
N ASN A 103 -11.19 -20.83 4.73
CA ASN A 103 -12.46 -21.21 5.33
C ASN A 103 -12.30 -22.30 6.42
N ILE A 104 -13.39 -22.66 7.10
CA ILE A 104 -13.36 -23.66 8.19
C ILE A 104 -12.92 -25.08 7.77
N ARG A 105 -12.99 -25.39 6.46
CA ARG A 105 -12.52 -26.66 5.90
C ARG A 105 -11.03 -26.63 5.54
N GLY A 106 -10.38 -25.47 5.64
CA GLY A 106 -9.00 -25.26 5.23
C GLY A 106 -8.84 -25.00 3.73
N ASP A 107 -9.92 -24.73 2.99
CA ASP A 107 -9.80 -24.35 1.58
C ASP A 107 -9.34 -22.89 1.49
N GLU A 108 -8.41 -22.62 0.58
CA GLU A 108 -7.78 -21.31 0.40
C GLU A 108 -8.16 -20.66 -0.93
N VAL A 109 -8.32 -19.34 -0.91
CA VAL A 109 -8.40 -18.51 -2.10
C VAL A 109 -7.51 -17.28 -1.94
N TYR A 110 -6.93 -16.80 -3.04
CA TYR A 110 -6.26 -15.53 -3.08
C TYR A 110 -7.25 -14.37 -3.20
N VAL A 111 -6.92 -13.26 -2.53
CA VAL A 111 -7.80 -12.10 -2.40
C VAL A 111 -7.03 -10.80 -2.62
N LYS A 112 -7.61 -9.89 -3.43
CA LYS A 112 -7.22 -8.47 -3.47
C LYS A 112 -8.36 -7.59 -2.95
N TYR A 113 -7.99 -6.59 -2.15
CA TYR A 113 -8.88 -5.69 -1.42
C TYR A 113 -9.06 -4.35 -2.16
N HIS A 114 -10.31 -3.91 -2.36
CA HIS A 114 -10.70 -2.68 -3.08
C HIS A 114 -11.77 -1.86 -2.33
N TRP A 115 -11.52 -0.56 -2.12
CA TRP A 115 -12.37 0.35 -1.36
C TRP A 115 -12.85 1.41 -2.33
N GLU A 116 -14.12 1.34 -2.69
CA GLU A 116 -14.74 2.25 -3.66
C GLU A 116 -15.43 3.41 -2.95
N PRO A 117 -15.03 4.68 -3.15
CA PRO A 117 -15.67 5.81 -2.50
C PRO A 117 -17.10 5.97 -3.02
N CYS A 118 -18.09 5.94 -2.12
CA CYS A 118 -19.50 6.12 -2.50
C CYS A 118 -19.79 7.53 -3.05
N ALA A 119 -18.94 8.51 -2.73
CA ALA A 119 -18.98 9.87 -3.28
C ALA A 119 -18.46 9.97 -4.73
N GLY A 120 -17.97 8.87 -5.30
CA GLY A 120 -17.33 8.83 -6.61
C GLY A 120 -15.83 9.13 -6.55
N VAL A 121 -15.12 8.75 -7.62
CA VAL A 121 -13.68 8.96 -7.76
C VAL A 121 -13.42 10.32 -8.38
N ALA A 122 -12.57 11.13 -7.74
CA ALA A 122 -12.19 12.44 -8.23
C ALA A 122 -10.75 12.79 -7.87
N TYR A 123 -10.03 13.30 -8.87
CA TYR A 123 -8.67 13.79 -8.78
C TYR A 123 -8.58 15.22 -9.34
N ILE A 124 -7.45 15.88 -9.12
CA ILE A 124 -7.19 17.23 -9.67
C ILE A 124 -5.96 17.21 -10.57
N ASP A 125 -5.89 18.14 -11.53
CA ASP A 125 -4.71 18.29 -12.37
C ASP A 125 -3.48 18.82 -11.57
N SER A 126 -2.30 18.68 -12.18
CA SER A 126 -1.02 19.08 -11.56
C SER A 126 -0.97 20.58 -11.22
N LYS A 127 -1.53 21.44 -12.07
CA LYS A 127 -1.51 22.89 -11.88
C LYS A 127 -2.32 23.30 -10.65
N THR A 128 -3.52 22.75 -10.53
CA THR A 128 -4.41 22.93 -9.38
C THR A 128 -3.76 22.39 -8.11
N ALA A 129 -3.09 21.23 -8.20
CA ALA A 129 -2.39 20.63 -7.07
C ALA A 129 -1.20 21.48 -6.57
N VAL A 130 -0.45 22.12 -7.47
CA VAL A 130 0.63 23.06 -7.10
C VAL A 130 0.07 24.33 -6.47
N GLN A 131 -1.01 24.88 -7.04
CA GLN A 131 -1.67 26.05 -6.45
C GLN A 131 -2.15 25.77 -5.03
N LEU A 132 -2.86 24.65 -4.82
CA LEU A 132 -3.38 24.27 -3.50
C LEU A 132 -2.25 23.94 -2.53
N ALA A 133 -1.15 23.35 -2.97
CA ALA A 133 0.01 23.11 -2.10
C ALA A 133 0.60 24.41 -1.51
N GLY A 134 0.46 25.53 -2.20
CA GLY A 134 0.86 26.85 -1.69
C GLY A 134 -0.25 27.56 -0.89
N SER A 135 -1.50 27.50 -1.36
CA SER A 135 -2.59 28.28 -0.76
C SER A 135 -3.30 27.58 0.40
N ASP A 136 -3.40 26.25 0.38
CA ASP A 136 -4.05 25.44 1.41
C ASP A 136 -3.44 24.03 1.45
N PRO A 137 -2.25 23.85 2.07
CA PRO A 137 -1.56 22.56 2.10
C PRO A 137 -2.35 21.46 2.83
N ASP A 138 -3.32 21.83 3.67
CA ASP A 138 -4.11 20.93 4.50
C ASP A 138 -5.46 20.54 3.87
N ILE A 139 -5.72 20.95 2.62
CA ILE A 139 -7.04 20.86 1.97
C ILE A 139 -7.70 19.47 2.06
N ALA A 140 -6.94 18.38 1.88
CA ALA A 140 -7.48 17.03 1.91
C ALA A 140 -7.88 16.58 3.32
N SER A 141 -7.06 16.92 4.33
CA SER A 141 -7.34 16.64 5.73
C SER A 141 -8.52 17.48 6.23
N ARG A 142 -8.54 18.77 5.86
CA ARG A 142 -9.62 19.70 6.22
C ARG A 142 -10.95 19.26 5.59
N ASP A 143 -10.97 18.90 4.31
CA ASP A 143 -12.18 18.42 3.64
C ASP A 143 -12.77 17.18 4.33
N LEU A 144 -11.94 16.21 4.73
CA LEU A 144 -12.40 15.03 5.46
C LEU A 144 -12.95 15.41 6.85
N PHE A 145 -12.20 16.20 7.61
CA PHE A 145 -12.58 16.62 8.95
C PHE A 145 -13.89 17.42 8.95
N ASP A 146 -13.98 18.45 8.10
CA ASP A 146 -15.14 19.35 8.02
C ASP A 146 -16.40 18.60 7.57
N THR A 147 -16.25 17.63 6.65
CA THR A 147 -17.38 16.80 6.19
C THR A 147 -17.98 16.00 7.36
N ILE A 148 -17.12 15.32 8.14
CA ILE A 148 -17.56 14.53 9.29
C ILE A 148 -18.11 15.44 10.40
N ALA A 149 -17.47 16.59 10.65
CA ALA A 149 -17.91 17.57 11.65
C ALA A 149 -19.28 18.18 11.30
N ALA A 150 -19.60 18.31 10.01
CA ALA A 150 -20.91 18.74 9.52
C ALA A 150 -22.00 17.65 9.63
N GLY A 151 -21.67 16.46 10.16
CA GLY A 151 -22.61 15.34 10.31
C GLY A 151 -22.82 14.54 9.02
N HIS A 152 -21.98 14.74 8.00
CA HIS A 152 -22.02 13.94 6.77
C HIS A 152 -21.10 12.73 6.91
N ALA A 153 -21.68 11.54 6.74
CA ALA A 153 -20.92 10.30 6.68
C ALA A 153 -20.04 10.25 5.42
N VAL A 154 -18.84 9.69 5.55
CA VAL A 154 -17.97 9.35 4.42
C VAL A 154 -17.97 7.84 4.27
N GLU A 155 -18.40 7.35 3.12
CA GLU A 155 -18.64 5.92 2.90
C GLU A 155 -17.74 5.36 1.81
N TYR A 156 -17.24 4.15 2.04
CA TYR A 156 -16.54 3.33 1.05
C TYR A 156 -17.17 1.94 1.00
N GLU A 157 -17.43 1.43 -0.20
CA GLU A 157 -17.80 0.04 -0.40
C GLU A 157 -16.54 -0.82 -0.49
N MET A 158 -16.37 -1.71 0.48
CA MET A 158 -15.36 -2.75 0.44
C MET A 158 -15.78 -3.82 -0.56
N ARG A 159 -14.92 -4.06 -1.54
CA ARG A 159 -15.01 -5.10 -2.55
C ARG A 159 -13.74 -5.95 -2.55
N VAL A 160 -13.86 -7.17 -3.07
CA VAL A 160 -12.74 -8.08 -3.24
C VAL A 160 -12.72 -8.69 -4.62
N GLN A 161 -11.52 -9.00 -5.11
CA GLN A 161 -11.33 -9.95 -6.19
C GLN A 161 -10.88 -11.27 -5.59
N ILE A 162 -11.33 -12.38 -6.16
CA ILE A 162 -11.03 -13.73 -5.68
C ILE A 162 -10.44 -14.56 -6.82
N LEU A 163 -9.31 -15.22 -6.54
CA LEU A 163 -8.63 -16.15 -7.42
C LEU A 163 -8.42 -17.46 -6.66
N LYS A 164 -8.68 -18.61 -7.27
CA LYS A 164 -8.32 -19.88 -6.65
C LYS A 164 -6.82 -20.09 -6.69
N VAL A 165 -6.24 -20.63 -5.61
CA VAL A 165 -4.79 -20.89 -5.53
C VAL A 165 -4.33 -21.84 -6.64
N GLU A 166 -5.14 -22.83 -7.02
CA GLU A 166 -4.84 -23.78 -8.11
C GLU A 166 -4.70 -23.14 -9.50
N ASP A 167 -5.24 -21.93 -9.68
CA ASP A 167 -5.21 -21.19 -10.94
C ASP A 167 -4.01 -20.23 -11.06
N GLU A 168 -3.16 -20.12 -10.03
CA GLU A 168 -2.01 -19.21 -9.98
C GLU A 168 -1.12 -19.31 -11.22
N CYS A 169 -0.76 -20.54 -11.61
CA CYS A 169 0.15 -20.82 -12.73
C CYS A 169 -0.50 -20.70 -14.12
N ASN A 170 -1.81 -20.41 -14.20
CA ASN A 170 -2.55 -20.35 -15.47
C ASN A 170 -2.66 -18.93 -16.02
N LEU A 171 -2.10 -17.93 -15.33
CA LEU A 171 -2.22 -16.52 -15.68
C LEU A 171 -1.01 -16.03 -16.51
N GLN A 172 -1.21 -14.96 -17.28
CA GLN A 172 -0.14 -14.31 -18.05
C GLN A 172 0.78 -13.42 -17.18
N PHE A 173 0.41 -13.22 -15.92
CA PHE A 173 1.17 -12.48 -14.92
C PHE A 173 1.13 -13.26 -13.61
N ASP A 174 2.12 -13.04 -12.75
CA ASP A 174 2.12 -13.61 -11.40
C ASP A 174 1.10 -12.85 -10.54
N PRO A 175 0.04 -13.50 -10.02
CA PRO A 175 -0.97 -12.83 -9.20
C PRO A 175 -0.43 -12.41 -7.83
N LEU A 176 0.76 -12.84 -7.44
CA LEU A 176 1.49 -12.45 -6.23
C LEU A 176 2.49 -11.31 -6.50
N ASP A 177 2.63 -10.86 -7.74
CA ASP A 177 3.43 -9.68 -8.09
C ASP A 177 2.65 -8.39 -7.85
N SER A 178 3.10 -7.62 -6.85
CA SER A 178 2.53 -6.33 -6.45
C SER A 178 2.64 -5.23 -7.52
N THR A 179 3.41 -5.40 -8.60
CA THR A 179 3.45 -4.43 -9.71
C THR A 179 2.30 -4.61 -10.69
N ASN A 180 1.48 -5.66 -10.52
CA ASN A 180 0.37 -6.02 -11.40
C ASN A 180 -1.00 -5.84 -10.74
N ILE A 181 -1.96 -5.36 -11.52
CA ILE A 181 -3.39 -5.45 -11.19
C ILE A 181 -3.94 -6.81 -11.61
N TRP A 182 -5.05 -7.21 -11.00
CA TRP A 182 -5.90 -8.27 -11.54
C TRP A 182 -6.98 -7.58 -12.40
N PRO A 183 -7.00 -7.81 -13.72
CA PRO A 183 -7.96 -7.14 -14.61
C PRO A 183 -9.41 -7.43 -14.19
N GLU A 184 -10.23 -6.39 -14.03
CA GLU A 184 -11.60 -6.50 -13.52
C GLU A 184 -12.55 -7.25 -14.47
N ASP A 185 -12.24 -7.30 -15.76
CA ASP A 185 -12.95 -8.08 -16.77
C ASP A 185 -12.73 -9.58 -16.64
N ILE A 186 -11.61 -9.99 -16.01
CA ILE A 186 -11.28 -11.39 -15.71
C ILE A 186 -11.67 -11.72 -14.26
N PHE A 187 -11.36 -10.82 -13.33
CA PHE A 187 -11.59 -10.98 -11.89
C PHE A 187 -12.55 -9.87 -11.40
N PRO A 188 -13.87 -10.07 -11.48
CA PRO A 188 -14.84 -9.04 -11.15
C PRO A 188 -14.79 -8.68 -9.65
N LEU A 189 -15.08 -7.42 -9.35
CA LEU A 189 -15.18 -6.94 -7.98
C LEU A 189 -16.46 -7.46 -7.30
N MET A 190 -16.29 -8.18 -6.19
CA MET A 190 -17.37 -8.72 -5.37
C MET A 190 -17.59 -7.85 -4.13
N PRO A 191 -18.81 -7.31 -3.88
CA PRO A 191 -19.07 -6.51 -2.70
C PRO A 191 -19.04 -7.35 -1.42
N VAL A 192 -18.45 -6.78 -0.35
CA VAL A 192 -18.32 -7.41 0.98
C VAL A 192 -19.07 -6.62 2.04
N GLY A 193 -18.95 -5.28 2.04
CA GLY A 193 -19.59 -4.44 3.05
C GLY A 193 -19.29 -2.94 2.86
N ILE A 194 -19.84 -2.12 3.76
CA ILE A 194 -19.66 -0.66 3.74
C ILE A 194 -18.85 -0.23 4.97
N MET A 195 -17.81 0.58 4.75
CA MET A 195 -17.08 1.28 5.79
C MET A 195 -17.57 2.73 5.87
N VAL A 196 -17.99 3.15 7.06
CA VAL A 196 -18.49 4.52 7.30
C VAL A 196 -17.57 5.25 8.27
N LEU A 197 -16.95 6.34 7.81
CA LEU A 197 -16.24 7.28 8.68
C LEU A 197 -17.23 8.35 9.16
N ASN A 198 -17.53 8.33 10.45
CA ASN A 198 -18.58 9.17 11.05
C ASN A 198 -18.15 9.90 12.34
N LYS A 199 -16.88 9.76 12.75
CA LYS A 199 -16.34 10.44 13.93
C LYS A 199 -14.90 10.90 13.65
N ASN A 200 -14.63 12.17 13.93
CA ASN A 200 -13.28 12.73 13.94
C ASN A 200 -12.54 12.35 15.22
N PRO A 201 -11.19 12.32 15.21
CA PRO A 201 -10.43 12.13 16.44
C PRO A 201 -10.70 13.28 17.43
N ASP A 202 -10.81 12.94 18.71
CA ASP A 202 -10.89 13.91 19.79
C ASP A 202 -9.50 14.56 20.02
N ASN A 203 -8.42 13.80 19.82
CA ASN A 203 -7.05 14.31 19.81
C ASN A 203 -6.21 13.67 18.69
N PHE A 204 -5.76 14.51 17.75
CA PHE A 204 -4.97 14.05 16.60
C PHE A 204 -3.69 13.29 17.00
N PHE A 205 -2.96 13.76 18.01
CA PHE A 205 -1.71 13.11 18.40
C PHE A 205 -1.95 11.71 19.00
N VAL A 206 -2.92 11.61 19.91
CA VAL A 206 -3.22 10.36 20.63
C VAL A 206 -3.88 9.32 19.73
N GLU A 207 -4.76 9.74 18.83
CA GLU A 207 -5.55 8.82 18.02
C GLU A 207 -4.98 8.61 16.62
N VAL A 208 -4.46 9.64 15.96
CA VAL A 208 -3.94 9.55 14.59
C VAL A 208 -2.43 9.35 14.58
N GLU A 209 -1.66 10.26 15.18
CA GLU A 209 -0.19 10.19 15.15
C GLU A 209 0.32 8.91 15.85
N GLN A 210 -0.28 8.51 16.97
CA GLN A 210 0.09 7.29 17.70
C GLN A 210 -0.54 6.00 17.17
N SER A 211 -1.38 6.05 16.13
CA SER A 211 -1.91 4.85 15.51
C SER A 211 -0.80 4.01 14.88
N ALA A 212 -0.82 2.71 15.17
CA ALA A 212 0.11 1.72 14.67
C ALA A 212 -0.65 0.72 13.80
N PHE A 213 -0.37 0.74 12.51
CA PHE A 213 -0.88 -0.26 11.57
C PHE A 213 0.21 -1.27 11.25
N SER A 214 -0.17 -2.53 11.03
CA SER A 214 0.77 -3.55 10.57
C SER A 214 0.05 -4.59 9.72
N PRO A 215 0.51 -4.90 8.49
CA PRO A 215 -0.07 -6.00 7.73
C PRO A 215 0.09 -7.36 8.43
N ALA A 216 0.98 -7.48 9.43
CA ALA A 216 1.09 -8.68 10.25
C ALA A 216 -0.05 -8.85 11.28
N ALA A 217 -0.89 -7.83 11.48
CA ALA A 217 -2.08 -7.93 12.33
C ALA A 217 -3.21 -8.59 11.52
N ILE A 218 -3.26 -9.92 11.57
CA ILE A 218 -4.30 -10.76 10.96
C ILE A 218 -5.17 -11.42 12.03
N VAL A 219 -6.34 -11.91 11.61
CA VAL A 219 -7.30 -12.66 12.42
C VAL A 219 -7.59 -14.01 11.75
N PRO A 220 -8.13 -15.02 12.48
CA PRO A 220 -8.49 -16.30 11.90
C PRO A 220 -9.31 -16.16 10.61
N GLY A 221 -9.00 -17.00 9.62
CA GLY A 221 -9.61 -16.97 8.30
C GLY A 221 -8.92 -16.05 7.28
N ILE A 222 -7.89 -15.31 7.68
CA ILE A 222 -7.05 -14.49 6.80
C ILE A 222 -5.60 -14.92 6.96
N ASP A 223 -4.87 -15.09 5.86
CA ASP A 223 -3.46 -15.49 5.88
C ASP A 223 -2.65 -14.71 4.81
N PHE A 224 -1.33 -14.84 4.87
CA PHE A 224 -0.39 -14.21 3.94
C PHE A 224 -0.19 -15.06 2.69
N SER A 225 -0.14 -14.43 1.52
CA SER A 225 0.37 -15.11 0.32
C SER A 225 1.91 -15.05 0.26
N ASN A 226 2.50 -15.68 -0.75
CA ASN A 226 3.93 -15.59 -1.03
C ASN A 226 4.36 -14.33 -1.80
N ASP A 227 3.49 -13.31 -1.90
CA ASP A 227 3.85 -11.99 -2.43
C ASP A 227 5.08 -11.45 -1.70
N LYS A 228 6.19 -11.29 -2.44
CA LYS A 228 7.49 -10.89 -1.87
C LYS A 228 7.40 -9.55 -1.14
N ILE A 229 6.63 -8.59 -1.63
CA ILE A 229 6.46 -7.30 -0.98
C ILE A 229 5.72 -7.49 0.35
N LEU A 230 4.63 -8.26 0.37
CA LEU A 230 3.90 -8.55 1.60
C LEU A 230 4.79 -9.21 2.66
N GLN A 231 5.58 -10.21 2.25
CA GLN A 231 6.51 -10.95 3.13
C GLN A 231 7.57 -10.03 3.77
N GLY A 232 8.06 -9.01 3.06
CA GLY A 232 8.95 -8.02 3.68
C GLY A 232 8.22 -7.06 4.63
N ARG A 233 6.98 -6.69 4.29
CA ARG A 233 6.18 -5.75 5.08
C ARG A 233 5.78 -6.32 6.43
N ILE A 234 5.45 -7.61 6.54
CA ILE A 234 5.06 -8.21 7.83
C ILE A 234 6.15 -8.08 8.92
N PHE A 235 7.42 -7.95 8.52
CA PHE A 235 8.53 -7.64 9.43
C PHE A 235 8.59 -6.13 9.78
N ALA A 236 8.63 -5.27 8.75
CA ALA A 236 9.05 -3.87 8.89
C ALA A 236 8.14 -3.04 9.81
N TYR A 237 6.82 -3.29 9.80
CA TYR A 237 5.87 -2.45 10.53
C TYR A 237 5.97 -2.63 12.05
N GLY A 238 6.21 -3.84 12.53
CA GLY A 238 6.44 -4.08 13.96
C GLY A 238 7.77 -3.50 14.43
N ASP A 239 8.81 -3.62 13.60
CA ASP A 239 10.14 -3.06 13.87
C ASP A 239 10.11 -1.53 14.01
N THR A 240 9.53 -0.83 13.04
CA THR A 240 9.49 0.64 13.07
C THR A 240 8.71 1.21 14.26
N GLN A 241 7.67 0.51 14.77
CA GLN A 241 6.97 0.99 15.97
C GLN A 241 7.85 0.99 17.22
N ARG A 242 8.82 0.07 17.32
CA ARG A 242 9.76 0.03 18.46
C ARG A 242 10.66 1.27 18.47
N TYR A 243 11.03 1.77 17.30
CA TYR A 243 11.73 3.05 17.16
C TYR A 243 10.81 4.25 17.42
N ARG A 244 9.60 4.23 16.87
CA ARG A 244 8.69 5.39 16.85
C ARG A 244 7.99 5.68 18.18
N MET A 245 7.53 4.64 18.88
CA MET A 245 6.73 4.76 20.11
C MET A 245 7.29 3.94 21.28
N GLY A 246 8.03 2.87 20.98
CA GLY A 246 8.60 1.97 21.97
C GLY A 246 7.97 0.58 21.94
N VAL A 247 8.55 -0.32 22.73
CA VAL A 247 8.24 -1.75 22.68
C VAL A 247 6.82 -2.12 23.08
N ASN A 248 6.15 -1.29 23.90
CA ASN A 248 4.79 -1.50 24.38
C ASN A 248 3.73 -0.68 23.61
N TYR A 249 4.00 -0.28 22.36
CA TYR A 249 3.09 0.56 21.57
C TYR A 249 1.66 0.01 21.41
N LEU A 250 1.48 -1.31 21.49
CA LEU A 250 0.17 -1.97 21.46
C LEU A 250 -0.69 -1.69 22.70
N ALA A 251 -0.11 -1.18 23.79
CA ALA A 251 -0.83 -0.77 24.99
C ALA A 251 -1.46 0.63 24.89
N LEU A 252 -1.16 1.39 23.82
CA LEU A 252 -1.79 2.69 23.60
C LEU A 252 -3.28 2.51 23.25
N PRO A 253 -4.21 3.36 23.75
CA PRO A 253 -5.66 3.19 23.56
C PRO A 253 -6.14 3.03 22.11
N THR A 254 -5.48 3.69 21.16
CA THR A 254 -5.80 3.57 19.73
C THR A 254 -5.34 2.22 19.13
N ASN A 255 -4.31 1.58 19.72
CA ASN A 255 -3.73 0.33 19.21
C ASN A 255 -4.28 -0.92 19.92
N MET A 256 -4.87 -0.77 21.10
CA MET A 256 -5.41 -1.89 21.87
C MET A 256 -6.58 -2.58 21.15
N PRO A 257 -6.63 -3.93 21.17
CA PRO A 257 -7.83 -4.64 20.78
C PRO A 257 -8.99 -4.34 21.73
N ARG A 258 -10.22 -4.56 21.27
CA ARG A 258 -11.43 -4.37 22.10
C ARG A 258 -11.79 -5.60 22.93
N LYS A 259 -10.87 -6.56 23.05
CA LYS A 259 -10.97 -7.75 23.90
C LYS A 259 -9.80 -7.87 24.88
N PRO A 260 -9.98 -8.62 25.99
CA PRO A 260 -8.91 -8.93 26.92
C PRO A 260 -7.74 -9.63 26.21
N ILE A 261 -6.52 -9.21 26.53
CA ILE A 261 -5.28 -9.82 26.02
C ILE A 261 -4.78 -10.80 27.07
N ALA A 262 -4.56 -12.05 26.67
CA ALA A 262 -4.03 -13.09 27.55
C ALA A 262 -2.74 -13.68 26.96
N ASN A 263 -1.59 -13.20 27.44
CA ASN A 263 -0.28 -13.72 27.07
C ASN A 263 0.69 -13.63 28.27
N LYS A 264 1.96 -14.00 28.09
CA LYS A 264 2.99 -13.94 29.13
C LYS A 264 4.03 -12.82 28.93
N MET A 265 3.80 -11.90 28.00
CA MET A 265 4.70 -10.78 27.77
C MET A 265 4.71 -9.85 28.99
N GLN A 266 5.90 -9.34 29.37
CA GLN A 266 6.11 -8.47 30.52
C GLN A 266 7.20 -7.44 30.24
N ASN A 267 7.32 -6.45 31.13
CA ASN A 267 8.36 -5.41 31.14
C ASN A 267 8.31 -4.49 29.90
N GLY A 268 9.48 -3.95 29.51
CA GLY A 268 9.60 -2.97 28.43
C GLY A 268 9.33 -1.53 28.88
N THR A 269 9.85 -0.58 28.12
CA THR A 269 9.70 0.86 28.39
C THR A 269 8.21 1.26 28.39
N MET A 270 7.84 2.16 29.31
CA MET A 270 6.46 2.67 29.47
C MET A 270 5.41 1.55 29.60
N GLN A 271 5.73 0.45 30.28
CA GLN A 271 4.76 -0.61 30.55
C GLN A 271 3.62 -0.10 31.45
N THR A 272 2.39 -0.22 30.96
CA THR A 272 1.16 0.15 31.67
C THR A 272 0.27 -1.04 32.00
N MET A 273 0.50 -2.18 31.34
CA MET A 273 -0.24 -3.44 31.52
C MET A 273 0.64 -4.45 32.28
N TYR A 274 0.05 -5.23 33.17
CA TYR A 274 0.78 -6.30 33.87
C TYR A 274 -0.08 -7.54 34.04
N ASN A 275 0.58 -8.70 34.06
CA ASN A 275 -0.04 -9.97 34.41
C ASN A 275 0.15 -10.22 35.91
N GLU A 276 -0.91 -10.62 36.60
CA GLU A 276 -0.85 -11.04 38.01
C GLU A 276 -0.25 -12.45 38.16
N GLY A 277 0.27 -12.73 39.35
CA GLY A 277 0.82 -14.05 39.71
C GLY A 277 2.33 -14.21 39.42
N VAL A 278 2.86 -15.38 39.79
CA VAL A 278 4.31 -15.65 39.80
C VAL A 278 4.83 -16.30 38.50
N ALA A 279 3.94 -16.74 37.60
CA ALA A 279 4.30 -17.47 36.39
C ALA A 279 4.16 -16.62 35.13
N ASN A 280 5.29 -16.21 34.56
CA ASN A 280 5.40 -15.46 33.31
C ASN A 280 5.95 -16.31 32.14
N TYR A 281 5.73 -17.63 32.18
CA TYR A 281 6.20 -18.60 31.18
C TYR A 281 5.16 -19.71 30.95
N LEU A 282 5.32 -20.49 29.87
CA LEU A 282 4.52 -21.68 29.55
C LEU A 282 5.44 -22.83 29.09
N PRO A 283 5.10 -24.11 29.35
CA PRO A 283 4.05 -24.54 30.29
C PRO A 283 4.45 -24.24 31.74
N ASN A 284 3.47 -24.13 32.66
CA ASN A 284 3.72 -23.89 34.08
C ASN A 284 2.64 -24.54 34.96
N THR A 285 2.97 -24.95 36.19
CA THR A 285 2.00 -25.44 37.19
C THR A 285 1.61 -24.37 38.21
N LEU A 286 2.50 -23.41 38.48
CA LEU A 286 2.31 -22.35 39.49
C LEU A 286 1.17 -21.39 39.17
N GLY A 287 0.86 -21.18 37.89
CA GLY A 287 -0.28 -20.40 37.39
C GLY A 287 -1.35 -21.27 36.73
N GLY A 288 -1.42 -22.56 37.07
CA GLY A 288 -2.44 -23.48 36.55
C GLY A 288 -2.38 -23.72 35.03
N GLY A 289 -1.23 -23.51 34.39
CA GLY A 289 -1.07 -23.65 32.94
C GLY A 289 -1.72 -22.54 32.12
N MET A 290 -2.13 -21.43 32.73
CA MET A 290 -2.78 -20.31 32.04
C MET A 290 -1.77 -19.31 31.46
N PRO A 291 -2.09 -18.60 30.35
CA PRO A 291 -3.29 -18.82 29.53
C PRO A 291 -3.16 -20.12 28.71
N GLN A 292 -4.28 -20.79 28.48
CA GLN A 292 -4.33 -21.98 27.62
C GLN A 292 -4.11 -21.60 26.14
N PRO A 293 -3.58 -22.52 25.31
CA PRO A 293 -3.61 -22.35 23.87
C PRO A 293 -5.04 -22.06 23.39
N ALA A 294 -5.17 -21.14 22.43
CA ALA A 294 -6.46 -20.90 21.80
C ALA A 294 -6.94 -22.20 21.11
N PRO A 295 -8.25 -22.51 21.14
CA PRO A 295 -8.78 -23.67 20.44
C PRO A 295 -8.54 -23.51 18.94
N GLU A 296 -8.11 -24.60 18.28
CA GLU A 296 -8.05 -24.63 16.82
C GLU A 296 -9.48 -24.65 16.27
N ILE A 297 -9.84 -23.62 15.47
CA ILE A 297 -11.12 -23.53 14.79
C ILE A 297 -10.91 -23.90 13.33
N GLY A 298 -11.59 -24.96 12.88
CA GLY A 298 -11.49 -25.44 11.50
C GLY A 298 -10.23 -26.26 11.21
N LYS A 299 -10.06 -26.64 9.95
CA LYS A 299 -8.86 -27.32 9.48
C LYS A 299 -7.80 -26.28 9.11
N ARG A 300 -6.59 -26.42 9.66
CA ARG A 300 -5.44 -25.62 9.22
C ARG A 300 -5.09 -25.98 7.76
N PRO A 301 -4.90 -25.00 6.87
CA PRO A 301 -4.47 -25.28 5.51
C PRO A 301 -3.10 -25.97 5.51
N GLU A 302 -2.95 -26.96 4.64
CA GLU A 302 -1.69 -27.68 4.43
C GLU A 302 -0.89 -26.95 3.35
N GLU A 303 0.10 -26.15 3.75
CA GLU A 303 0.98 -25.48 2.80
C GLU A 303 2.09 -26.43 2.33
N PHE A 304 2.22 -26.57 1.00
CA PHE A 304 3.32 -27.30 0.39
C PHE A 304 4.28 -26.32 -0.28
N VAL A 305 5.50 -26.24 0.23
CA VAL A 305 6.58 -25.40 -0.32
C VAL A 305 7.67 -26.30 -0.90
N THR A 306 8.07 -26.04 -2.14
CA THR A 306 9.14 -26.77 -2.83
C THR A 306 10.04 -25.79 -3.59
N GLY A 307 11.33 -26.13 -3.73
CA GLY A 307 12.30 -25.30 -4.44
C GLY A 307 13.64 -25.19 -3.71
N ASN A 308 14.55 -24.41 -4.29
CA ASN A 308 15.84 -24.08 -3.68
C ASN A 308 15.74 -22.77 -2.90
N VAL A 309 16.42 -22.69 -1.75
CA VAL A 309 16.60 -21.41 -1.05
C VAL A 309 17.52 -20.52 -1.87
N ALA A 310 16.95 -19.50 -2.51
CA ALA A 310 17.68 -18.61 -3.41
C ALA A 310 17.16 -17.17 -3.32
N ARG A 311 17.97 -16.22 -3.79
CA ARG A 311 17.55 -14.84 -4.07
C ARG A 311 17.32 -14.72 -5.57
N SER A 312 16.06 -14.84 -5.98
CA SER A 312 15.65 -14.70 -7.38
C SER A 312 14.76 -13.47 -7.58
N GLU A 313 14.88 -12.86 -8.74
CA GLU A 313 13.96 -11.84 -9.23
C GLU A 313 12.69 -12.52 -9.75
N ILE A 314 11.55 -11.83 -9.62
CA ILE A 314 10.31 -12.25 -10.27
C ILE A 314 10.45 -11.87 -11.74
N THR A 315 10.38 -12.86 -12.62
CA THR A 315 10.36 -12.66 -14.07
C THR A 315 8.96 -12.33 -14.53
N GLY A 316 8.80 -11.38 -15.44
CA GLY A 316 7.49 -11.02 -15.98
C GLY A 316 7.59 -9.91 -17.01
N ASP A 317 6.46 -9.55 -17.59
CA ASP A 317 6.36 -8.40 -18.47
C ASP A 317 6.15 -7.12 -17.65
N ASP A 318 7.06 -6.15 -17.81
CA ASP A 318 7.05 -4.89 -17.08
C ASP A 318 6.23 -3.79 -17.77
N TYR A 319 5.83 -3.99 -19.02
CA TYR A 319 5.36 -2.93 -19.91
C TYR A 319 3.89 -3.10 -20.31
N TYR A 320 3.39 -4.33 -20.36
CA TYR A 320 2.09 -4.69 -20.90
C TYR A 320 0.94 -3.98 -20.18
N GLN A 321 0.86 -4.10 -18.85
CA GLN A 321 -0.22 -3.47 -18.08
C GLN A 321 -0.15 -1.94 -18.13
N ALA A 322 1.06 -1.38 -18.09
CA ALA A 322 1.28 0.06 -18.25
C ALA A 322 0.76 0.55 -19.63
N GLY A 323 1.04 -0.20 -20.69
CA GLY A 323 0.59 0.09 -22.05
C GLY A 323 -0.92 -0.04 -22.20
N CYS A 324 -1.51 -1.10 -21.65
CA CYS A 324 -2.96 -1.28 -21.64
C CYS A 324 -3.64 -0.10 -20.94
N ARG A 325 -3.13 0.30 -19.77
CA ARG A 325 -3.63 1.47 -19.04
C ARG A 325 -3.53 2.75 -19.87
N TYR A 326 -2.38 3.04 -20.48
CA TYR A 326 -2.22 4.20 -21.34
C TYR A 326 -3.24 4.22 -22.50
N ARG A 327 -3.45 3.08 -23.16
CA ARG A 327 -4.39 2.98 -24.29
C ARG A 327 -5.85 3.17 -23.88
N MET A 328 -6.23 2.83 -22.65
CA MET A 328 -7.58 3.04 -22.10
C MET A 328 -7.85 4.48 -21.65
N MET A 329 -6.82 5.31 -21.48
CA MET A 329 -6.98 6.72 -21.08
C MET A 329 -7.65 7.56 -22.19
N SER A 330 -8.49 8.49 -21.78
CA SER A 330 -9.00 9.55 -22.64
C SER A 330 -7.88 10.44 -23.18
N VAL A 331 -8.18 11.21 -24.23
CA VAL A 331 -7.21 12.15 -24.81
C VAL A 331 -6.67 13.17 -23.79
N LEU A 332 -7.54 13.62 -22.88
CA LEU A 332 -7.17 14.58 -21.83
C LEU A 332 -6.25 13.93 -20.79
N GLU A 333 -6.58 12.74 -20.31
CA GLU A 333 -5.74 11.99 -19.36
C GLU A 333 -4.37 11.67 -19.94
N LYS A 334 -4.30 11.22 -21.21
CA LYS A 334 -3.03 11.02 -21.92
C LYS A 334 -2.21 12.31 -21.99
N LYS A 335 -2.86 13.46 -22.21
CA LYS A 335 -2.20 14.77 -22.24
C LYS A 335 -1.64 15.13 -20.86
N HIS A 336 -2.42 14.95 -19.79
CA HIS A 336 -1.95 15.20 -18.42
C HIS A 336 -0.78 14.30 -18.07
N LEU A 337 -0.88 12.99 -18.29
CA LEU A 337 0.19 12.02 -18.03
C LEU A 337 1.51 12.45 -18.73
N VAL A 338 1.45 12.69 -20.05
CA VAL A 338 2.63 13.10 -20.82
C VAL A 338 3.20 14.41 -20.28
N SER A 339 2.36 15.42 -20.03
CA SER A 339 2.81 16.72 -19.52
C SER A 339 3.49 16.59 -18.17
N ASN A 340 2.94 15.80 -17.26
CA ASN A 340 3.46 15.59 -15.92
C ASN A 340 4.82 14.86 -15.95
N ILE A 341 4.96 13.84 -16.81
CA ILE A 341 6.24 13.15 -17.01
C ILE A 341 7.27 14.10 -17.61
N VAL A 342 6.93 14.84 -18.67
CA VAL A 342 7.83 15.80 -19.33
C VAL A 342 8.33 16.87 -18.36
N GLU A 343 7.43 17.47 -17.57
CA GLU A 343 7.78 18.52 -16.60
C GLU A 343 8.79 18.04 -15.55
N ASN A 344 8.65 16.79 -15.08
CA ASN A 344 9.53 16.26 -14.06
C ASN A 344 10.81 15.63 -14.64
N LEU A 345 10.69 14.83 -15.71
CA LEU A 345 11.82 14.13 -16.34
C LEU A 345 12.79 15.09 -17.04
N SER A 346 12.30 16.21 -17.62
CA SER A 346 13.16 17.22 -18.26
C SER A 346 14.18 17.85 -17.31
N GLN A 347 13.97 17.75 -16.00
CA GLN A 347 14.91 18.23 -14.99
C GLN A 347 16.03 17.22 -14.71
N ALA A 348 15.82 15.93 -14.99
CA ALA A 348 16.83 14.89 -14.79
C ALA A 348 17.99 15.04 -15.78
N TYR A 349 19.15 14.46 -15.48
CA TYR A 349 20.26 14.45 -16.43
C TYR A 349 19.97 13.59 -17.66
N GLU A 350 20.47 14.04 -18.82
CA GLU A 350 20.16 13.46 -20.14
C GLU A 350 20.32 11.92 -20.23
N PRO A 351 21.37 11.27 -19.69
CA PRO A 351 21.48 9.81 -19.76
C PRO A 351 20.29 9.08 -19.11
N ILE A 352 19.74 9.64 -18.03
CA ILE A 352 18.57 9.12 -17.33
C ILE A 352 17.32 9.37 -18.18
N GLN A 353 17.20 10.55 -18.78
CA GLN A 353 16.11 10.89 -19.70
C GLN A 353 16.02 9.90 -20.87
N ARG A 354 17.16 9.58 -21.49
CA ARG A 354 17.24 8.61 -22.60
C ARG A 354 16.79 7.21 -22.18
N ARG A 355 17.29 6.71 -21.05
CA ARG A 355 16.88 5.40 -20.50
C ARG A 355 15.37 5.34 -20.22
N MET A 356 14.81 6.40 -19.64
CA MET A 356 13.37 6.47 -19.39
C MET A 356 12.54 6.52 -20.68
N ILE A 357 12.99 7.25 -21.70
CA ILE A 357 12.31 7.25 -23.00
C ILE A 357 12.28 5.85 -23.60
N GLU A 358 13.38 5.08 -23.52
CA GLU A 358 13.42 3.70 -24.00
C GLU A 358 12.35 2.84 -23.31
N HIS A 359 12.21 2.95 -21.98
CA HIS A 359 11.13 2.25 -21.27
C HIS A 359 9.74 2.72 -21.69
N PHE A 360 9.50 4.03 -21.83
CA PHE A 360 8.20 4.53 -22.28
C PHE A 360 7.86 4.13 -23.71
N MET A 361 8.86 3.89 -24.57
CA MET A 361 8.66 3.33 -25.90
C MET A 361 8.22 1.85 -25.86
N GLN A 362 8.73 1.08 -24.89
CA GLN A 362 8.27 -0.30 -24.66
C GLN A 362 6.83 -0.34 -24.10
N VAL A 363 6.48 0.61 -23.23
CA VAL A 363 5.10 0.77 -22.71
C VAL A 363 4.11 1.04 -23.85
N ASP A 364 4.37 2.09 -24.63
CA ASP A 364 3.59 2.44 -25.82
C ASP A 364 4.36 3.44 -26.70
N HIS A 365 4.47 3.15 -28.00
CA HIS A 365 5.24 4.00 -28.92
C HIS A 365 4.72 5.44 -28.99
N GLU A 366 3.40 5.67 -28.88
CA GLU A 366 2.83 7.02 -28.85
C GLU A 366 3.27 7.77 -27.58
N LEU A 367 3.22 7.10 -26.43
CA LEU A 367 3.62 7.65 -25.13
C LEU A 367 5.10 8.08 -25.15
N GLY A 368 6.01 7.16 -25.50
CA GLY A 368 7.45 7.44 -25.59
C GLY A 368 7.77 8.56 -26.58
N SER A 369 7.15 8.54 -27.77
CA SER A 369 7.33 9.59 -28.80
C SER A 369 6.87 10.98 -28.35
N ARG A 370 5.80 11.05 -27.55
CA ARG A 370 5.29 12.32 -27.02
C ARG A 370 6.18 12.87 -25.90
N ILE A 371 6.68 12.01 -25.03
CA ILE A 371 7.59 12.40 -23.94
C ILE A 371 8.91 12.91 -24.51
N ALA A 372 9.53 12.19 -25.45
CA ALA A 372 10.80 12.61 -26.03
C ALA A 372 10.73 13.93 -26.78
N ARG A 373 9.65 14.15 -27.55
CA ARG A 373 9.37 15.46 -28.15
C ARG A 373 9.21 16.54 -27.09
N GLY A 374 8.51 16.24 -25.99
CA GLY A 374 8.30 17.18 -24.88
C GLY A 374 9.59 17.61 -24.17
N ILE A 375 10.60 16.75 -24.11
CA ILE A 375 11.90 17.05 -23.50
C ILE A 375 13.01 17.38 -24.52
N ASN A 376 12.64 17.57 -25.80
CA ASN A 376 13.55 17.92 -26.90
C ASN A 376 14.71 16.94 -27.12
N LEU A 377 14.49 15.65 -26.91
CA LEU A 377 15.47 14.61 -27.22
C LEU A 377 15.15 13.96 -28.57
N ASN A 378 16.13 13.98 -29.47
CA ASN A 378 16.11 13.16 -30.67
C ASN A 378 16.38 11.71 -30.25
N ILE A 379 15.41 10.84 -30.52
CA ILE A 379 15.50 9.39 -30.36
C ILE A 379 16.06 8.79 -31.64
#